data_AF-A0A921EZV7-F1
#
_entry.id   AF-A0A921EZV7-F1
#
_cell.length_a   1.000
_cell.length_b   1.000
_cell.length_c   1.000
_cell.angle_alpha   90.00
_cell.angle_beta   90.00
_cell.angle_gamma   90.00
#
_symmetry.space_group_name_H-M   'P 1'
#
loop_
_entity.id
_entity.type
_entity.pdbx_description
1 polymer ?
#
loop_
_entity_poly.entity_id
_entity_poly.type
_entity_poly.pdbx_seq_one_letter_code
_entity_poly.pdbx_strand_id
1 'polypeptide(L)' 'MKLTKQSVPAGFLWGGAVAAHQVEGAYNVGGKGLSVADVMTAAGTHDERKIT' A
#
# COMPACT_ATOMS: atom_id res chain seq x y z
N MET A 1 -17.51 -26.33 -18.79
CA MET A 1 -16.62 -25.15 -18.93
C MET A 1 -15.40 -25.58 -19.73
N LYS A 2 -15.08 -24.91 -20.85
CA LYS A 2 -13.80 -25.12 -21.57
C LYS A 2 -12.78 -24.12 -21.01
N LEU A 3 -11.66 -24.61 -20.48
CA LEU A 3 -10.52 -23.77 -20.12
C LEU A 3 -9.74 -23.46 -21.41
N THR A 4 -9.72 -22.19 -21.81
CA THR A 4 -8.86 -21.72 -22.90
C THR A 4 -7.49 -21.34 -22.32
N LYS A 5 -6.42 -21.83 -22.96
CA LYS A 5 -5.04 -21.57 -22.53
C LYS A 5 -4.62 -20.19 -23.07
N GLN A 6 -4.82 -19.14 -22.27
CA GLN A 6 -4.27 -17.81 -22.56
C GLN A 6 -2.86 -17.70 -21.99
N SER A 7 -1.90 -17.32 -22.82
CA SER A 7 -0.51 -17.05 -22.41
C SER A 7 -0.28 -15.55 -22.27
N VAL A 8 0.48 -15.14 -21.25
CA VAL A 8 0.93 -13.75 -21.15
C VAL A 8 1.96 -13.43 -22.25
N PRO A 9 1.99 -12.19 -22.79
CA PRO A 9 2.97 -11.81 -23.81
C PRO A 9 4.42 -11.93 -23.34
N ALA A 10 5.33 -12.15 -24.29
CA ALA A 10 6.76 -12.06 -24.02
C ALA A 10 7.12 -10.63 -23.59
N GLY A 11 7.97 -10.50 -22.57
CA GLY A 11 8.35 -9.21 -22.00
C GLY A 11 7.35 -8.62 -20.99
N PHE A 12 6.33 -9.38 -20.57
CA PHE A 12 5.46 -8.98 -19.48
C PHE A 12 6.27 -8.81 -18.18
N LEU A 13 6.15 -7.62 -17.56
CA LEU A 13 6.85 -7.29 -16.33
C LEU A 13 6.07 -7.79 -15.11
N TRP A 14 6.44 -8.97 -14.65
CA TRP A 14 5.97 -9.48 -13.36
C TRP A 14 6.67 -8.73 -12.22
N GLY A 15 5.91 -8.40 -11.18
CA GLY A 15 6.44 -7.76 -10.01
C GLY A 15 5.41 -7.61 -8.92
N GLY A 16 5.83 -7.00 -7.82
CA GLY A 16 4.97 -6.56 -6.72
C GLY A 16 5.17 -5.07 -6.49
N ALA A 17 4.17 -4.42 -5.89
CA ALA A 17 4.22 -3.02 -5.53
C ALA A 17 3.81 -2.83 -4.07
N VAL A 18 4.45 -1.87 -3.41
CA VAL A 18 4.16 -1.42 -2.04
C VAL A 18 4.18 0.10 -2.00
N ALA A 19 3.51 0.70 -1.01
CA ALA A 19 3.67 2.12 -0.71
C ALA A 19 4.51 2.31 0.56
N ALA A 20 5.37 3.33 0.58
CA ALA A 20 6.32 3.64 1.65
C ALA A 20 5.72 3.52 3.06
N HIS A 21 4.63 4.24 3.33
CA HIS A 21 4.00 4.28 4.65
C HIS A 21 3.41 2.94 5.12
N GLN A 22 3.22 1.95 4.22
CA GLN A 22 2.70 0.64 4.59
C GLN A 22 3.78 -0.31 5.11
N VAL A 23 5.06 -0.05 4.80
CA VAL A 23 6.15 -1.00 5.05
C VAL A 23 7.41 -0.39 5.69
N GLU A 24 7.68 0.90 5.50
CA GLU A 24 8.93 1.51 5.98
C GLU A 24 8.96 1.71 7.50
N GLY A 25 7.84 2.17 8.09
CA GLY A 25 7.81 2.56 9.50
C GLY A 25 8.71 3.78 9.77
N ALA A 26 9.40 3.78 10.91
CA ALA A 26 10.38 4.80 11.30
C ALA A 26 9.95 6.27 11.03
N TYR A 27 8.65 6.55 11.20
CA TYR A 27 8.02 7.76 10.64
C TYR A 27 8.57 9.07 11.22
N ASN A 28 9.23 9.01 12.38
CA ASN A 28 9.80 10.10 13.15
C ASN A 28 11.35 10.05 13.25
N VAL A 29 12.02 9.22 12.44
CA VAL A 29 13.48 9.07 12.43
C VAL A 29 14.09 9.81 11.23
N GLY A 30 15.37 10.20 11.34
CA GLY A 30 16.14 10.68 10.19
C GLY A 30 15.70 12.04 9.62
N GLY A 31 14.94 12.82 10.41
CA GLY A 31 14.43 14.12 9.98
C GLY A 31 13.28 14.05 8.97
N LYS A 32 12.63 12.88 8.82
CA LYS A 32 11.43 12.72 7.99
C LYS A 32 10.31 13.66 8.48
N GLY A 33 9.72 14.41 7.55
CA GLY A 33 8.52 15.21 7.81
C GLY A 33 7.28 14.36 8.03
N LEU A 34 6.29 14.90 8.75
CA LEU A 34 4.99 14.26 8.90
C LEU A 34 4.24 14.24 7.56
N SER A 35 3.70 13.08 7.23
CA SER A 35 2.78 12.84 6.12
C SER A 35 1.36 12.65 6.67
N VAL A 36 0.36 12.72 5.79
CA VAL A 36 -1.04 12.45 6.17
C VAL A 36 -1.20 11.06 6.79
N ALA A 37 -0.42 10.07 6.35
CA ALA A 37 -0.47 8.71 6.89
C ALA A 37 -0.02 8.62 8.35
N ASP A 38 0.83 9.54 8.82
CA ASP A 38 1.40 9.52 10.17
C ASP A 38 0.42 10.08 11.22
N VAL A 39 -0.59 10.84 10.77
CA VAL A 39 -1.59 11.51 11.61
C VAL A 39 -3.00 10.92 11.42
N MET A 40 -3.12 9.86 10.62
CA MET A 40 -4.39 9.19 10.36
C MET A 40 -4.58 8.01 11.30
N THR A 41 -5.70 7.97 12.02
CA THR A 41 -6.02 6.86 12.92
C THR A 41 -6.30 5.57 12.12
N ALA A 42 -6.07 4.43 12.78
CA ALA A 42 -6.75 3.21 12.38
C ALA A 42 -8.27 3.40 12.52
N ALA A 43 -9.05 2.67 11.71
CA ALA A 43 -10.48 2.61 11.83
C ALA A 43 -10.96 1.17 11.57
N GLY A 44 -11.96 0.72 12.33
CA GLY A 44 -12.64 -0.53 12.10
C GLY A 44 -13.65 -0.43 10.96
N THR A 45 -14.32 -1.55 10.65
CA THR A 45 -15.30 -1.67 9.57
C THR A 45 -16.45 -0.66 9.66
N HIS A 46 -16.75 -0.16 10.86
CA HIS A 46 -17.86 0.76 11.12
C HIS A 46 -17.42 2.10 11.73
N ASP A 47 -16.12 2.37 11.71
CA ASP A 47 -15.55 3.62 12.24
C ASP A 47 -14.96 4.46 11.10
N GLU A 48 -15.02 5.78 11.25
CA GLU A 48 -14.32 6.69 10.35
C GLU A 48 -12.89 6.91 10.83
N ARG A 49 -11.96 7.04 9.88
CA ARG A 49 -10.59 7.48 10.19
C ARG A 49 -10.60 8.95 10.53
N LYS A 50 -9.85 9.31 11.57
CA LYS A 50 -9.67 10.69 12.03
C LYS A 50 -8.25 11.15 11.76
N ILE A 51 -8.07 12.46 11.60
CA ILE A 51 -6.76 13.10 11.51
C ILE A 51 -6.49 13.79 12.85
N THR A 52 -5.36 13.49 13.49
CA THR A 52 -5.00 13.97 14.82
C THR A 52 -3.53 14.30 14.93
#